data_AF-A0AAW0RE98-F1
#
_entry.id   AF-A0AAW0RE98-F1
#
_cell.length_a   1.000
_cell.length_b   1.000
_cell.length_c   1.000
_cell.angle_alpha   90.00
_cell.angle_beta   90.00
_cell.angle_gamma   90.00
#
_symmetry.space_group_name_H-M   'P 1'
#
loop_
_entity.id
_entity.type
_entity.pdbx_description
1 polymer ?
#
loop_
_entity_poly.entity_id
_entity_poly.type
_entity_poly.pdbx_seq_one_letter_code
_entity_poly.pdbx_strand_id
1 'polypeptide(L)'
;MGSVSNSNSNSLESASSADSVTTIVRDARDSLKGYFSGWENTWKFERYISSGLAAHAWIVQHRRQSNEPWQKMVLKTPSAERMSVSYGKDGQFEDERQLLDRVRSRHIMKLIQFGDGEDPLAQDGPRDELGQWIYLEYLQNGTLTNFMEKCAKEAYVPNRLLWRIFMCLIRACVALSYVPDGPPVDRYDENEEVCALTDSSIGYSHDDLHCDNIMIGDMLGNPDDLEHSICPIFKFIDLDSQTKRPGGEGRAVQKNLFSVGENMTQVVLRDSEPLGMTENQDDQNNAKLDVEANDRREKYAWYQLGGTDPFKTAASYLLPTRNPCPELDPDLRRLICQCTAVARGDRPRLADQLLPEVKKAIAERDAAYYEGVAYCDGANETDDAVLRFLERVLGLPPPPAAAAPSPDQGTPAPPPLPPAVPNPNEAISSPPVGEDFSSPPLGTSPPTGTPSRGRFTARARDRREASPDRSAGDSRSRYRQRDNYQ
;
A
#
# COMPACT_ATOMS: atom_id res chain seq x y z
N MET A 1 53.88 23.48 39.01
CA MET A 1 53.92 22.19 38.30
C MET A 1 52.64 21.47 38.68
N GLY A 2 51.60 21.26 37.88
CA GLY A 2 51.38 21.34 36.44
C GLY A 2 50.33 20.24 36.17
N SER A 3 49.04 20.60 36.10
CA SER A 3 47.93 19.69 35.81
C SER A 3 47.17 20.27 34.62
N VAL A 4 47.14 19.55 33.51
CA VAL A 4 46.41 19.91 32.29
C VAL A 4 45.39 18.81 31.99
N SER A 5 44.16 19.29 31.78
CA SER A 5 42.94 18.66 31.30
C SER A 5 43.09 17.91 29.98
N ASN A 6 42.38 16.78 29.84
CA ASN A 6 42.11 16.19 28.53
C ASN A 6 40.70 15.57 28.48
N SER A 7 39.74 16.34 27.99
CA SER A 7 38.37 15.90 27.67
C SER A 7 37.77 16.89 26.67
N ASN A 8 38.06 16.74 25.37
CA ASN A 8 37.42 17.55 24.32
C ASN A 8 37.52 17.02 22.88
N SER A 9 37.71 15.72 22.64
CA SER A 9 37.86 15.19 21.27
C SER A 9 36.60 14.60 20.63
N ASN A 10 35.54 14.28 21.39
CA ASN A 10 34.36 13.59 20.84
C ASN A 10 33.21 14.52 20.42
N SER A 11 33.24 15.83 20.72
CA SER A 11 32.18 16.77 20.31
C SER A 11 32.47 17.50 18.99
N LEU A 12 33.68 17.36 18.44
CA LEU A 12 34.11 18.06 17.22
C LEU A 12 33.84 17.25 15.94
N GLU A 13 33.85 15.92 15.99
CA GLU A 13 33.57 15.06 14.82
C GLU A 13 32.07 14.99 14.47
N SER A 14 31.17 15.07 15.46
CA SER A 14 29.72 15.13 15.20
C SER A 14 29.28 16.48 14.64
N ALA A 15 29.92 17.57 15.08
CA ALA A 15 29.65 18.92 14.57
C ALA A 15 30.15 19.10 13.12
N SER A 16 31.33 18.57 12.77
CA SER A 16 31.86 18.72 11.40
C SER A 16 31.05 17.94 10.35
N SER A 17 30.47 16.79 10.75
CA SER A 17 29.59 16.00 9.88
C SER A 17 28.26 16.71 9.61
N ALA A 18 27.62 17.28 10.64
CA ALA A 18 26.36 18.00 10.48
C ALA A 18 26.50 19.28 9.64
N ASP A 19 27.61 20.01 9.81
CA ASP A 19 27.93 21.19 8.98
C ASP A 19 28.19 20.80 7.52
N SER A 20 28.81 19.64 7.28
CA SER A 20 29.06 19.12 5.94
C SER A 20 27.76 18.74 5.23
N VAL A 21 26.84 18.02 5.89
CA VAL A 21 25.54 17.64 5.30
C VAL A 21 24.69 18.89 5.00
N THR A 22 24.69 19.86 5.91
CA THR A 22 23.95 21.12 5.73
C THR A 22 24.48 21.90 4.53
N THR A 23 25.81 21.91 4.33
CA THR A 23 26.45 22.55 3.18
C THR A 23 26.06 21.86 1.88
N ILE A 24 26.13 20.52 1.84
CA ILE A 24 25.74 19.72 0.68
C ILE A 24 24.29 19.98 0.25
N VAL A 25 23.35 19.94 1.20
CA VAL A 25 21.93 20.18 0.92
C VAL A 25 21.71 21.60 0.40
N ARG A 26 22.39 22.58 0.98
CA ARG A 26 22.32 23.98 0.53
C ARG A 26 22.85 24.13 -0.89
N ASP A 27 24.00 23.54 -1.19
CA ASP A 27 24.63 23.67 -2.50
C ASP A 27 23.78 22.96 -3.57
N ALA A 28 23.26 21.76 -3.29
CA ALA A 28 22.31 21.06 -4.17
C ALA A 28 21.01 21.87 -4.40
N ARG A 29 20.48 22.50 -3.34
CA ARG A 29 19.32 23.38 -3.45
C ARG A 29 19.60 24.59 -4.35
N ASP A 30 20.74 25.23 -4.17
CA ASP A 30 21.11 26.43 -4.91
C ASP A 30 21.40 26.08 -6.38
N SER A 31 22.02 24.92 -6.65
CA SER A 31 22.16 24.35 -8.00
C SER A 31 20.80 24.09 -8.66
N LEU A 32 19.87 23.39 -7.99
CA LEU A 32 18.53 23.13 -8.53
C LEU A 32 17.75 24.43 -8.79
N LYS A 33 17.81 25.38 -7.85
CA LYS A 33 17.15 26.68 -7.99
C LYS A 33 17.73 27.49 -9.16
N GLY A 34 19.05 27.53 -9.28
CA GLY A 34 19.74 28.16 -10.40
C GLY A 34 19.36 27.50 -11.72
N TYR A 35 19.29 26.17 -11.74
CA TYR A 35 18.90 25.41 -12.91
C TYR A 35 17.47 25.75 -13.40
N PHE A 36 16.49 25.70 -12.50
CA PHE A 36 15.09 25.99 -12.86
C PHE A 36 14.82 27.47 -13.20
N SER A 37 15.74 28.40 -12.89
CA SER A 37 15.59 29.82 -13.26
C SER A 37 15.62 30.06 -14.78
N GLY A 38 16.23 29.16 -15.56
CA GLY A 38 16.16 29.19 -17.03
C GLY A 38 14.79 28.78 -17.59
N TRP A 39 13.92 28.21 -16.76
CA TRP A 39 12.70 27.52 -17.15
C TRP A 39 11.44 28.11 -16.52
N GLU A 40 11.49 29.33 -15.98
CA GLU A 40 10.42 29.96 -15.16
C GLU A 40 9.03 29.98 -15.81
N ASN A 41 8.95 29.85 -17.14
CA ASN A 41 7.68 29.79 -17.85
C ASN A 41 6.97 28.43 -17.70
N THR A 42 7.70 27.34 -17.49
CA THR A 42 7.15 25.96 -17.44
C THR A 42 7.51 25.22 -16.15
N TRP A 43 8.60 25.61 -15.48
CA TRP A 43 9.10 24.97 -14.26
C TRP A 43 9.43 26.00 -13.19
N LYS A 44 9.23 25.59 -11.93
CA LYS A 44 9.57 26.41 -10.77
C LYS A 44 10.02 25.54 -9.61
N PHE A 45 11.21 25.82 -9.08
CA PHE A 45 11.63 25.29 -7.78
C PHE A 45 10.85 26.00 -6.67
N GLU A 46 10.22 25.26 -5.77
CA GLU A 46 9.49 25.82 -4.63
C GLU A 46 10.33 25.77 -3.35
N ARG A 47 10.63 24.56 -2.86
CA ARG A 47 11.37 24.38 -1.60
C ARG A 47 11.90 22.96 -1.42
N TYR A 48 12.82 22.83 -0.47
CA TYR A 48 13.24 21.55 0.10
C TYR A 48 12.16 20.98 1.04
N ILE A 49 12.02 19.65 1.08
CA ILE A 49 11.09 18.93 1.97
C ILE A 49 11.87 18.26 3.09
N SER A 50 12.71 17.28 2.75
CA SER A 50 13.34 16.37 3.71
C SER A 50 14.59 15.71 3.14
N SER A 51 15.43 15.21 4.06
CA SER A 51 16.51 14.27 3.74
C SER A 51 16.11 12.92 4.30
N GLY A 52 16.11 11.90 3.46
CA GLY A 52 16.26 10.51 3.88
C GLY A 52 17.73 10.11 3.90
N LEU A 53 18.00 8.87 4.30
CA LEU A 53 19.33 8.26 4.23
C LEU A 53 19.81 8.16 2.77
N ALA A 54 18.90 7.80 1.87
CA ALA A 54 19.19 7.51 0.48
C ALA A 54 19.00 8.70 -0.47
N ALA A 55 18.12 9.64 -0.12
CA ALA A 55 17.60 10.62 -1.04
C ALA A 55 17.23 11.95 -0.37
N HIS A 56 17.23 13.02 -1.15
CA HIS A 56 16.63 14.30 -0.85
C HIS A 56 15.30 14.45 -1.61
N ALA A 57 14.32 15.07 -0.97
CA ALA A 57 13.03 15.37 -1.56
C ALA A 57 12.82 16.89 -1.68
N TRP A 58 12.36 17.32 -2.86
CA TRP A 58 12.16 18.72 -3.22
C TRP A 58 10.74 18.93 -3.77
N ILE A 59 10.11 20.06 -3.49
CA ILE A 59 8.90 20.48 -4.21
C ILE A 59 9.31 21.29 -5.42
N VAL A 60 8.82 20.85 -6.58
CA VAL A 60 8.87 21.59 -7.84
C VAL A 60 7.45 21.78 -8.36
N GLN A 61 7.27 22.78 -9.20
CA GLN A 61 6.02 23.03 -9.91
C GLN A 61 6.27 22.95 -11.41
N HIS A 62 5.29 22.40 -12.13
CA HIS A 62 5.30 22.31 -13.57
C HIS A 62 3.97 22.76 -14.15
N ARG A 63 4.00 23.38 -15.34
CA ARG A 63 2.84 23.62 -16.20
C ARG A 63 3.29 23.47 -17.65
N ARG A 64 2.46 22.89 -18.52
CA ARG A 64 2.85 22.71 -19.93
C ARG A 64 2.80 24.01 -20.69
N GLN A 65 1.84 24.86 -20.33
CA GLN A 65 1.60 26.14 -20.99
C GLN A 65 1.42 27.25 -19.95
N SER A 66 1.69 28.50 -20.36
CA SER A 66 1.66 29.65 -19.45
C SER A 66 0.26 29.96 -18.87
N ASN A 67 -0.80 29.49 -19.53
CA ASN A 67 -2.19 29.62 -19.12
C ASN A 67 -2.70 28.45 -18.25
N GLU A 68 -1.94 27.37 -18.12
CA GLU A 68 -2.31 26.22 -17.29
C GLU A 68 -1.97 26.48 -15.81
N PRO A 69 -2.74 25.89 -14.87
CA PRO A 69 -2.42 25.95 -13.46
C PRO A 69 -1.09 25.24 -13.18
N TRP A 70 -0.34 25.76 -12.21
CA TRP A 70 0.86 25.10 -11.71
C TRP A 70 0.51 23.82 -10.97
N GLN A 71 1.07 22.70 -11.42
CA GLN A 71 0.97 21.41 -10.74
C GLN A 71 2.19 21.21 -9.83
N LYS A 72 1.95 20.94 -8.54
CA LYS A 72 3.02 20.58 -7.60
C LYS A 72 3.41 19.12 -7.76
N MET A 73 4.71 18.85 -7.59
CA MET A 73 5.30 17.53 -7.69
C MET A 73 6.47 17.42 -6.71
N VAL A 74 6.85 16.19 -6.40
CA VAL A 74 8.06 15.90 -5.63
C VAL A 74 9.16 15.45 -6.58
N LEU A 75 10.30 16.12 -6.54
CA LEU A 75 11.54 15.66 -7.16
C LEU A 75 12.35 14.92 -6.09
N LYS A 76 12.68 13.64 -6.33
CA LYS A 76 13.55 12.83 -5.46
C LYS A 76 14.91 12.69 -6.13
N THR A 77 15.97 13.06 -5.42
CA THR A 77 17.37 12.96 -5.90
C THR A 77 18.21 12.20 -4.88
N PRO A 78 19.28 11.48 -5.27
CA PRO A 78 20.22 10.83 -4.37
C PRO A 78 20.82 11.77 -3.32
N SER A 79 21.13 11.23 -2.14
CA SER A 79 21.95 11.93 -1.15
C SER A 79 23.43 11.89 -1.52
N ALA A 80 24.19 12.94 -1.17
CA ALA A 80 25.62 12.99 -1.50
C ALA A 80 26.46 11.90 -0.80
N GLU A 81 26.01 11.44 0.36
CA GLU A 81 26.62 10.29 1.05
C GLU A 81 26.65 9.06 0.13
N ARG A 82 25.58 8.83 -0.63
CA ARG A 82 25.51 7.76 -1.64
C ARG A 82 26.23 8.05 -2.95
N MET A 83 26.43 9.32 -3.31
CA MET A 83 27.23 9.66 -4.49
C MET A 83 28.72 9.34 -4.31
N SER A 84 29.21 9.34 -3.07
CA SER A 84 30.63 9.09 -2.75
C SER A 84 31.02 7.61 -2.65
N VAL A 85 30.08 6.76 -2.25
CA VAL A 85 30.34 5.32 -2.05
C VAL A 85 30.03 4.58 -3.33
N SER A 86 30.96 3.76 -3.83
CA SER A 86 30.75 2.87 -5.00
C SER A 86 29.76 1.73 -4.74
N TYR A 87 28.85 1.88 -3.77
CA TYR A 87 27.78 0.95 -3.47
C TYR A 87 26.66 1.15 -4.49
N GLY A 88 26.65 0.32 -5.55
CA GLY A 88 25.47 0.10 -6.40
C GLY A 88 24.88 1.34 -7.08
N LYS A 89 25.74 2.20 -7.65
CA LYS A 89 25.46 3.57 -8.13
C LYS A 89 24.26 3.80 -9.07
N ASP A 90 23.56 2.79 -9.55
CA ASP A 90 22.44 2.98 -10.49
C ASP A 90 21.21 2.11 -10.21
N GLY A 91 21.28 1.19 -9.24
CA GLY A 91 20.26 0.14 -9.11
C GLY A 91 18.98 0.61 -8.42
N GLN A 92 19.09 1.22 -7.23
CA GLN A 92 17.91 1.38 -6.36
C GLN A 92 16.89 2.41 -6.87
N PHE A 93 17.34 3.57 -7.38
CA PHE A 93 16.44 4.56 -7.96
C PHE A 93 15.79 4.03 -9.23
N GLU A 94 16.54 3.30 -10.05
CA GLU A 94 16.02 2.67 -11.26
C GLU A 94 15.06 1.51 -10.92
N ASP A 95 15.35 0.71 -9.88
CA ASP A 95 14.48 -0.35 -9.38
C ASP A 95 13.17 0.23 -8.83
N GLU A 96 13.24 1.32 -8.05
CA GLU A 96 12.06 2.07 -7.56
C GLU A 96 11.27 2.65 -8.75
N ARG A 97 11.94 3.31 -9.70
CA ARG A 97 11.32 3.85 -10.92
C ARG A 97 10.60 2.77 -11.72
N GLN A 98 11.26 1.63 -11.95
CA GLN A 98 10.69 0.50 -12.69
C GLN A 98 9.52 -0.12 -11.95
N LEU A 99 9.59 -0.22 -10.62
CA LEU A 99 8.48 -0.71 -9.82
C LEU A 99 7.28 0.25 -9.91
N LEU A 100 7.50 1.55 -9.71
CA LEU A 100 6.43 2.56 -9.78
C LEU A 100 5.81 2.68 -11.17
N ASP A 101 6.59 2.51 -12.24
CA ASP A 101 6.06 2.47 -13.61
C ASP A 101 5.15 1.25 -13.85
N ARG A 102 5.49 0.11 -13.24
CA ARG A 102 4.70 -1.12 -13.31
C ARG A 102 3.47 -1.08 -12.40
N VAL A 103 3.59 -0.51 -11.22
CA VAL A 103 2.54 -0.49 -10.19
C VAL A 103 1.72 0.78 -10.32
N ARG A 104 0.76 0.77 -11.25
CA ARG A 104 -0.17 1.88 -11.47
C ARG A 104 -1.42 1.72 -10.60
N SER A 105 -1.27 2.04 -9.31
CA SER A 105 -2.32 1.95 -8.27
C SER A 105 -2.72 3.34 -7.73
N ARG A 106 -3.98 3.49 -7.30
CA ARG A 106 -4.43 4.65 -6.50
C ARG A 106 -3.75 4.72 -5.14
N HIS A 107 -3.39 3.56 -4.58
CA HIS A 107 -2.85 3.37 -3.23
C HIS A 107 -1.32 3.27 -3.17
N ILE A 108 -0.64 3.46 -4.31
CA ILE A 108 0.82 3.59 -4.39
C ILE A 108 1.11 4.96 -4.98
N MET A 109 2.19 5.59 -4.51
CA MET A 109 2.65 6.86 -5.06
C MET A 109 2.84 6.79 -6.57
N LYS A 110 2.34 7.79 -7.29
CA LYS A 110 2.46 7.85 -8.75
C LYS A 110 3.80 8.44 -9.18
N LEU A 111 4.48 7.73 -10.07
CA LEU A 111 5.57 8.26 -10.88
C LEU A 111 5.01 9.22 -11.94
N ILE A 112 5.57 10.43 -12.03
CA ILE A 112 5.26 11.39 -13.09
C ILE A 112 6.29 11.23 -14.20
N GLN A 113 5.80 10.96 -15.41
CA GLN A 113 6.61 10.83 -16.61
C GLN A 113 6.42 12.06 -17.50
N PHE A 114 7.53 12.52 -18.07
CA PHE A 114 7.58 13.63 -19.02
C PHE A 114 7.95 13.12 -20.40
N GLY A 115 7.42 13.75 -21.43
CA GLY A 115 7.80 13.48 -22.80
C GLY A 115 9.22 13.95 -23.12
N ASP A 116 9.74 13.53 -24.28
CA ASP A 116 11.03 14.00 -24.79
C ASP A 116 11.04 15.54 -24.88
N GLY A 117 12.02 16.18 -24.23
CA GLY A 117 12.15 17.63 -24.22
C GLY A 117 11.25 18.37 -23.23
N GLU A 118 10.40 17.67 -22.46
CA GLU A 118 9.60 18.30 -21.39
C GLU A 118 10.35 18.35 -20.05
N ASP A 119 11.17 17.33 -19.76
CA ASP A 119 12.04 17.29 -18.58
C ASP A 119 13.30 18.15 -18.83
N PRO A 120 13.49 19.25 -18.11
CA PRO A 120 14.66 20.08 -18.28
C PRO A 120 15.90 19.35 -17.75
N LEU A 121 15.83 18.67 -16.60
CA LEU A 121 16.97 17.94 -16.04
C LEU A 121 17.49 16.87 -17.01
N ALA A 122 16.61 16.28 -17.83
CA ALA A 122 17.01 15.33 -18.86
C ALA A 122 17.76 15.99 -20.03
N GLN A 123 17.51 17.27 -20.33
CA GLN A 123 18.16 17.98 -21.43
C GLN A 123 19.53 18.49 -21.05
N ASP A 124 19.57 19.36 -20.03
CA ASP A 124 20.77 20.13 -19.65
C ASP A 124 21.05 20.05 -18.14
N GLY A 125 20.37 19.15 -17.42
CA GLY A 125 20.53 19.02 -15.97
C GLY A 125 21.95 18.66 -15.55
N PRO A 126 22.37 19.04 -14.34
CA PRO A 126 23.69 18.70 -13.81
C PRO A 126 23.73 17.22 -13.41
N ARG A 127 23.68 16.31 -14.40
CA ARG A 127 23.61 14.85 -14.22
C ARG A 127 24.78 14.32 -13.39
N ASP A 128 25.96 14.89 -13.56
CA ASP A 128 27.16 14.52 -12.79
C ASP A 128 27.03 14.88 -11.29
N GLU A 129 26.20 15.89 -10.95
CA GLU A 129 25.99 16.36 -9.58
C GLU A 129 24.72 15.80 -8.93
N LEU A 130 23.66 15.56 -9.70
CA LEU A 130 22.37 15.08 -9.18
C LEU A 130 22.23 13.55 -9.29
N GLY A 131 23.01 12.90 -10.16
CA GLY A 131 22.84 11.48 -10.47
C GLY A 131 21.50 11.22 -11.17
N GLN A 132 20.82 10.14 -10.76
CA GLN A 132 19.48 9.81 -11.23
C GLN A 132 18.42 10.58 -10.45
N TRP A 133 17.26 10.86 -11.04
CA TRP A 133 16.13 11.46 -10.33
C TRP A 133 14.81 10.86 -10.79
N ILE A 134 13.79 11.02 -9.95
CA ILE A 134 12.40 10.70 -10.28
C ILE A 134 11.48 11.84 -9.86
N TYR A 135 10.41 12.03 -10.64
CA TYR A 135 9.32 12.93 -10.30
C TYR A 135 8.14 12.11 -9.80
N LEU A 136 7.55 12.56 -8.70
CA LEU A 136 6.50 11.87 -7.98
C LEU A 136 5.33 12.83 -7.77
N GLU A 137 4.12 12.29 -7.66
CA GLU A 137 2.97 13.10 -7.28
C GLU A 137 3.16 13.77 -5.91
N TYR A 138 2.64 14.98 -5.76
CA TYR A 138 2.68 15.69 -4.49
C TYR A 138 1.46 15.30 -3.63
N LEU A 139 1.71 14.73 -2.46
CA LEU A 139 0.68 14.32 -1.49
C LEU A 139 0.61 15.35 -0.36
N GLN A 140 -0.42 16.19 -0.39
CA GLN A 140 -0.46 17.42 0.38
C GLN A 140 -0.87 17.26 1.85
N ASN A 141 -1.45 16.12 2.23
CA ASN A 141 -2.03 15.92 3.57
C ASN A 141 -1.06 15.29 4.57
N GLY A 142 0.23 15.21 4.23
CA GLY A 142 1.30 14.74 5.11
C GLY A 142 1.37 13.21 5.22
N THR A 143 2.06 12.73 6.25
CA THR A 143 2.23 11.30 6.53
C THR A 143 1.19 10.78 7.52
N LEU A 144 1.08 9.45 7.65
CA LEU A 144 0.26 8.80 8.66
C LEU A 144 0.74 9.16 10.08
N THR A 145 2.05 9.35 10.29
CA THR A 145 2.61 9.88 11.53
C THR A 145 2.00 11.24 11.88
N ASN A 146 1.98 12.19 10.94
CA ASN A 146 1.38 13.50 11.17
C ASN A 146 -0.13 13.43 11.45
N PHE A 147 -0.82 12.47 10.85
CA PHE A 147 -2.22 12.19 11.15
C PHE A 147 -2.38 11.69 12.60
N MET A 148 -1.58 10.71 13.02
CA MET A 148 -1.63 10.16 14.38
C MET A 148 -1.29 11.19 15.46
N GLU A 149 -0.26 12.00 15.27
CA GLU A 149 0.13 13.09 16.18
C GLU A 149 -1.04 14.04 16.46
N LYS A 150 -1.88 14.27 15.44
CA LYS A 150 -3.08 15.10 15.56
C LYS A 150 -4.27 14.33 16.17
N CYS A 151 -4.44 13.06 15.81
CA CYS A 151 -5.43 12.17 16.41
C CYS A 151 -5.19 11.91 17.91
N ALA A 152 -3.96 12.05 18.41
CA ALA A 152 -3.64 11.89 19.84
C ALA A 152 -4.44 12.83 20.76
N LYS A 153 -5.01 13.92 20.21
CA LYS A 153 -5.88 14.87 20.93
C LYS A 153 -7.37 14.50 20.88
N GLU A 154 -7.76 13.58 20.00
CA GLU A 154 -9.14 13.13 19.83
C GLU A 154 -9.42 11.95 20.77
N ALA A 155 -10.68 11.73 21.15
CA ALA A 155 -11.05 10.67 22.09
C ALA A 155 -10.88 9.26 21.50
N TYR A 156 -11.10 9.11 20.19
CA TYR A 156 -10.86 7.92 19.39
C TYR A 156 -10.95 8.28 17.89
N VAL A 157 -10.57 7.36 17.02
CA VAL A 157 -10.77 7.45 15.56
C VAL A 157 -12.05 6.69 15.19
N PRO A 158 -13.00 7.27 14.44
CA PRO A 158 -14.24 6.57 14.06
C PRO A 158 -13.97 5.24 13.36
N ASN A 159 -14.71 4.19 13.69
CA ASN A 159 -14.55 2.85 13.13
C ASN A 159 -14.76 2.84 11.62
N ARG A 160 -15.73 3.60 11.11
CA ARG A 160 -15.96 3.71 9.64
C ARG A 160 -14.76 4.31 8.91
N LEU A 161 -14.02 5.20 9.56
CA LEU A 161 -12.77 5.73 9.02
C LEU A 161 -11.64 4.69 9.14
N LEU A 162 -11.51 4.03 10.29
CA LEU A 162 -10.49 2.99 10.49
C LEU A 162 -10.61 1.84 9.47
N TRP A 163 -11.83 1.38 9.17
CA TRP A 163 -12.06 0.38 8.12
C TRP A 163 -11.55 0.83 6.74
N ARG A 164 -11.76 2.10 6.39
CA ARG A 164 -11.34 2.66 5.09
C ARG A 164 -9.84 2.91 5.02
N ILE A 165 -9.23 3.36 6.12
CA ILE A 165 -7.76 3.40 6.24
C ILE A 165 -7.21 2.00 6.02
N PHE A 166 -7.73 0.99 6.73
CA PHE A 166 -7.26 -0.39 6.62
C PHE A 166 -7.40 -0.91 5.19
N MET A 167 -8.52 -0.63 4.54
CA MET A 167 -8.76 -0.97 3.14
C MET A 167 -7.73 -0.35 2.20
N CYS A 168 -7.41 0.94 2.35
CA CYS A 168 -6.37 1.60 1.56
C CYS A 168 -5.01 0.87 1.66
N LEU A 169 -4.62 0.49 2.88
CA LEU A 169 -3.35 -0.21 3.12
C LEU A 169 -3.38 -1.64 2.56
N ILE A 170 -4.54 -2.31 2.59
CA ILE A 170 -4.75 -3.63 1.96
C ILE A 170 -4.65 -3.50 0.43
N ARG A 171 -5.26 -2.49 -0.18
CA ARG A 171 -5.18 -2.23 -1.62
C ARG A 171 -3.73 -1.97 -2.07
N ALA A 172 -2.98 -1.19 -1.30
CA ALA A 172 -1.54 -1.01 -1.53
C ALA A 172 -0.75 -2.33 -1.42
N CYS A 173 -1.09 -3.20 -0.46
CA CYS A 173 -0.50 -4.54 -0.37
C CYS A 173 -0.82 -5.41 -1.58
N VAL A 174 -2.06 -5.35 -2.09
CA VAL A 174 -2.45 -6.06 -3.32
C VAL A 174 -1.61 -5.55 -4.50
N ALA A 175 -1.50 -4.24 -4.66
CA ALA A 175 -0.74 -3.60 -5.74
C ALA A 175 0.73 -4.04 -5.76
N LEU A 176 1.38 -4.13 -4.60
CA LEU A 176 2.77 -4.59 -4.51
C LEU A 176 2.93 -6.12 -4.62
N SER A 177 1.94 -6.88 -4.17
CA SER A 177 2.09 -8.33 -4.05
C SER A 177 1.69 -9.09 -5.33
N TYR A 178 0.91 -8.45 -6.19
CA TYR A 178 0.36 -9.04 -7.40
C TYR A 178 0.70 -8.20 -8.63
N VAL A 179 1.97 -7.82 -8.79
CA VAL A 179 2.42 -7.05 -9.95
C VAL A 179 2.35 -7.93 -11.20
N PRO A 180 1.63 -7.52 -12.26
CA PRO A 180 1.54 -8.28 -13.49
C PRO A 180 2.92 -8.52 -14.12
N ASP A 181 3.14 -9.73 -14.63
CA ASP A 181 4.34 -10.03 -15.42
C ASP A 181 4.09 -9.61 -16.87
N GLY A 182 4.67 -8.49 -17.26
CA GLY A 182 4.45 -7.91 -18.58
C GLY A 182 4.82 -6.43 -18.64
N PRO A 183 4.69 -5.81 -19.83
CA PRO A 183 4.81 -4.37 -19.96
C PRO A 183 3.71 -3.68 -19.13
N PRO A 184 3.95 -2.45 -18.64
CA PRO A 184 2.93 -1.66 -17.99
C PRO A 184 1.68 -1.61 -18.87
N VAL A 185 0.54 -2.00 -18.32
CA VAL A 185 -0.74 -1.87 -19.03
C VAL A 185 -1.23 -0.44 -18.78
N ASP A 186 -1.68 0.25 -19.83
CA ASP A 186 -2.15 1.65 -19.73
C ASP A 186 -3.42 1.85 -18.88
N ARG A 187 -3.95 0.79 -18.27
CA ARG A 187 -5.10 0.86 -17.38
C ARG A 187 -4.63 0.91 -15.93
N TYR A 188 -5.01 1.98 -15.24
CA TYR A 188 -5.11 1.96 -13.79
C TYR A 188 -6.14 0.88 -13.42
N ASP A 189 -5.73 -0.11 -12.62
CA ASP A 189 -6.72 -0.86 -11.87
C ASP A 189 -7.19 0.08 -10.77
N GLU A 190 -8.27 0.81 -11.03
CA GLU A 190 -8.81 1.78 -10.09
C GLU A 190 -9.11 1.11 -8.76
N ASN A 191 -9.43 -0.17 -8.72
CA ASN A 191 -9.82 -0.82 -7.48
C ASN A 191 -8.79 -1.82 -6.96
N GLU A 192 -7.58 -1.95 -7.52
CA GLU A 192 -6.59 -2.98 -7.12
C GLU A 192 -7.25 -4.29 -6.67
N GLU A 193 -7.96 -4.92 -7.61
CA GLU A 193 -8.47 -6.25 -7.36
C GLU A 193 -7.32 -7.24 -7.53
N VAL A 194 -7.41 -8.38 -6.85
CA VAL A 194 -6.45 -9.46 -7.09
C VAL A 194 -6.72 -9.97 -8.50
N CYS A 195 -5.98 -9.42 -9.48
CA CYS A 195 -5.98 -9.88 -10.86
C CYS A 195 -5.87 -11.40 -10.83
N ALA A 196 -6.83 -12.10 -11.47
CA ALA A 196 -7.00 -13.55 -11.40
C ALA A 196 -5.64 -14.23 -11.36
N LEU A 197 -5.29 -14.72 -10.16
CA LEU A 197 -4.00 -15.24 -9.73
C LEU A 197 -3.32 -16.03 -10.84
N THR A 198 -2.53 -15.36 -11.67
CA THR A 198 -1.66 -16.10 -12.59
C THR A 198 -0.41 -16.46 -11.80
N ASP A 199 0.01 -17.72 -11.93
CA ASP A 199 1.27 -18.23 -11.35
C ASP A 199 2.51 -17.43 -11.81
N SER A 200 2.34 -16.49 -12.76
CA SER A 200 3.34 -15.55 -13.25
C SER A 200 3.46 -14.26 -12.44
N SER A 201 2.59 -13.95 -11.47
CA SER A 201 2.70 -12.68 -10.73
C SER A 201 4.04 -12.55 -9.98
N ILE A 202 4.54 -11.32 -9.90
CA ILE A 202 5.73 -10.97 -9.11
C ILE A 202 5.26 -10.27 -7.84
N GLY A 203 5.74 -10.73 -6.68
CA GLY A 203 5.42 -10.14 -5.40
C GLY A 203 6.55 -9.28 -4.87
N TYR A 204 6.24 -8.08 -4.40
CA TYR A 204 7.18 -7.18 -3.78
C TYR A 204 6.87 -7.04 -2.30
N SER A 205 7.86 -7.31 -1.44
CA SER A 205 7.81 -6.81 -0.05
C SER A 205 8.30 -5.37 -0.05
N HIS A 206 7.60 -4.48 0.66
CA HIS A 206 8.04 -3.09 0.85
C HIS A 206 9.31 -3.03 1.71
N ASP A 207 9.44 -3.97 2.66
CA ASP A 207 10.56 -4.17 3.58
C ASP A 207 10.88 -3.04 4.58
N ASP A 208 10.35 -1.83 4.38
CA ASP A 208 10.46 -0.66 5.26
C ASP A 208 9.12 0.10 5.41
N LEU A 209 8.02 -0.64 5.57
CA LEU A 209 6.68 -0.03 5.67
C LEU A 209 6.39 0.42 7.12
N HIS A 210 6.51 1.72 7.36
CA HIS A 210 6.15 2.40 8.61
C HIS A 210 5.30 3.66 8.35
N CYS A 211 4.81 4.31 9.41
CA CYS A 211 3.83 5.40 9.32
C CYS A 211 4.33 6.64 8.55
N ASP A 212 5.64 6.88 8.46
CA ASP A 212 6.17 7.97 7.62
C ASP A 212 6.21 7.61 6.13
N ASN A 213 6.26 6.32 5.81
CA ASN A 213 6.19 5.78 4.46
C ASN A 213 4.75 5.53 3.97
N ILE A 214 3.77 6.08 4.71
CA ILE A 214 2.37 6.13 4.30
C ILE A 214 1.96 7.60 4.24
N MET A 215 1.66 8.09 3.03
CA MET A 215 1.20 9.46 2.82
C MET A 215 -0.29 9.53 2.52
N ILE A 216 -0.86 10.71 2.77
CA ILE A 216 -2.29 10.96 2.64
C ILE A 216 -2.53 11.84 1.40
N GLY A 217 -3.26 11.28 0.44
CA GLY A 217 -3.72 11.96 -0.77
C GLY A 217 -5.05 12.69 -0.56
N ASP A 218 -5.68 13.07 -1.66
CA ASP A 218 -6.91 13.85 -1.65
C ASP A 218 -8.15 13.02 -1.33
N MET A 219 -9.22 13.72 -0.95
CA MET A 219 -10.59 13.20 -0.95
C MET A 219 -11.08 13.13 -2.41
N LEU A 220 -11.64 11.98 -2.82
CA LEU A 220 -12.17 11.86 -4.19
C LEU A 220 -13.52 12.57 -4.37
N GLY A 221 -14.26 12.82 -3.29
CA GLY A 221 -15.54 13.51 -3.32
C GLY A 221 -16.64 12.79 -4.12
N ASN A 222 -16.38 11.57 -4.57
CA ASN A 222 -17.34 10.73 -5.28
C ASN A 222 -18.19 9.96 -4.26
N PRO A 223 -19.50 10.24 -4.15
CA PRO A 223 -20.37 9.52 -3.22
C PRO A 223 -20.53 8.03 -3.56
N ASP A 224 -20.33 7.64 -4.83
CA ASP A 224 -20.42 6.25 -5.27
C ASP A 224 -19.15 5.44 -4.92
N ASP A 225 -18.07 6.11 -4.52
CA ASP A 225 -16.84 5.46 -4.05
C ASP A 225 -16.98 5.14 -2.56
N LEU A 226 -17.48 3.94 -2.24
CA LEU A 226 -17.70 3.51 -0.86
C LEU A 226 -16.41 3.50 -0.01
N GLU A 227 -15.24 3.33 -0.65
CA GLU A 227 -13.93 3.27 0.02
C GLU A 227 -13.44 4.69 0.38
N HIS A 228 -13.66 5.68 -0.48
CA HIS A 228 -13.09 7.03 -0.35
C HIS A 228 -14.09 8.18 -0.24
N SER A 229 -15.40 7.91 -0.16
CA SER A 229 -16.42 8.95 0.01
C SER A 229 -16.25 9.76 1.29
N ILE A 230 -15.78 9.12 2.37
CA ILE A 230 -15.53 9.73 3.69
C ILE A 230 -14.10 9.50 4.21
N CYS A 231 -13.17 9.10 3.34
CA CYS A 231 -11.79 8.84 3.71
C CYS A 231 -10.84 9.31 2.60
N PRO A 232 -9.77 10.04 2.91
CA PRO A 232 -8.75 10.35 1.91
C PRO A 232 -8.01 9.07 1.51
N ILE A 233 -7.35 9.09 0.36
CA ILE A 233 -6.57 7.93 -0.11
C ILE A 233 -5.26 7.86 0.68
N PHE A 234 -4.99 6.73 1.34
CA PHE A 234 -3.69 6.46 1.94
C PHE A 234 -2.81 5.71 0.94
N LYS A 235 -1.55 6.15 0.77
CA LYS A 235 -0.65 5.62 -0.23
C LYS A 235 0.70 5.21 0.36
N PHE A 236 1.24 4.08 -0.11
CA PHE A 236 2.64 3.76 0.19
C PHE A 236 3.57 4.64 -0.64
N ILE A 237 4.64 5.09 0.00
CA ILE A 237 5.75 5.81 -0.61
C ILE A 237 7.07 5.09 -0.31
N ASP A 238 8.16 5.59 -0.88
CA ASP A 238 9.53 5.13 -0.60
C ASP A 238 9.75 3.63 -0.82
N LEU A 239 9.72 3.22 -2.10
CA LEU A 239 9.87 1.81 -2.49
C LEU A 239 11.33 1.45 -2.80
N ASP A 240 12.30 2.19 -2.26
CA ASP A 240 13.72 2.01 -2.54
C ASP A 240 14.34 0.78 -1.85
N SER A 241 13.66 0.28 -0.81
CA SER A 241 14.08 -0.84 0.03
C SER A 241 13.34 -2.14 -0.30
N GLN A 242 12.50 -2.13 -1.34
CA GLN A 242 11.70 -3.28 -1.74
C GLN A 242 12.56 -4.50 -2.07
N THR A 243 12.02 -5.68 -1.79
CA THR A 243 12.58 -6.96 -2.27
C THR A 243 11.58 -7.64 -3.18
N LYS A 244 12.01 -7.88 -4.42
CA LYS A 244 11.32 -8.76 -5.37
C LYS A 244 11.35 -10.22 -4.88
N ARG A 245 10.21 -10.88 -4.87
CA ARG A 245 9.99 -12.27 -4.47
C ARG A 245 9.09 -12.98 -5.50
N PRO A 246 9.05 -14.32 -5.51
CA PRO A 246 7.98 -15.03 -6.21
C PRO A 246 6.63 -14.51 -5.75
N GLY A 247 5.70 -14.24 -6.68
CA GLY A 247 4.38 -13.70 -6.35
C GLY A 247 3.46 -14.71 -5.67
N GLY A 248 2.19 -14.31 -5.56
CA GLY A 248 1.16 -15.05 -4.82
C GLY A 248 1.14 -14.71 -3.32
N GLU A 249 0.40 -15.52 -2.55
CA GLU A 249 0.26 -15.44 -1.07
C GLU A 249 1.55 -15.80 -0.29
N GLY A 250 2.72 -15.59 -0.91
CA GLY A 250 4.02 -15.92 -0.36
C GLY A 250 4.55 -14.92 0.67
N ARG A 251 5.85 -14.97 0.91
CA ARG A 251 6.53 -14.18 1.95
C ARG A 251 6.36 -12.66 1.78
N ALA A 252 6.23 -12.17 0.55
CA ALA A 252 6.02 -10.74 0.29
C ALA A 252 4.70 -10.24 0.90
N VAL A 253 3.59 -10.90 0.56
CA VAL A 253 2.25 -10.61 1.11
C VAL A 253 2.30 -10.66 2.63
N GLN A 254 2.82 -11.75 3.19
CA GLN A 254 2.81 -11.96 4.63
C GLN A 254 3.61 -10.89 5.38
N LYS A 255 4.72 -10.42 4.82
CA LYS A 255 5.51 -9.34 5.41
C LYS A 255 4.76 -8.01 5.32
N ASN A 256 4.19 -7.67 4.17
CA ASN A 256 3.41 -6.45 4.01
C ASN A 256 2.19 -6.42 4.94
N LEU A 257 1.46 -7.54 5.07
CA LEU A 257 0.33 -7.67 6.00
C LEU A 257 0.73 -7.43 7.46
N PHE A 258 1.88 -7.98 7.87
CA PHE A 258 2.37 -7.76 9.23
C PHE A 258 2.61 -6.27 9.49
N SER A 259 3.32 -5.60 8.58
CA SER A 259 3.55 -4.16 8.68
C SER A 259 2.25 -3.35 8.64
N VAL A 260 1.28 -3.70 7.78
CA VAL A 260 -0.04 -3.04 7.79
C VAL A 260 -0.74 -3.21 9.14
N GLY A 261 -0.70 -4.40 9.73
CA GLY A 261 -1.25 -4.64 11.06
C GLY A 261 -0.55 -3.82 12.16
N GLU A 262 0.76 -3.62 12.06
CA GLU A 262 1.52 -2.74 12.97
C GLU A 262 1.10 -1.28 12.81
N ASN A 263 1.00 -0.79 11.57
CA ASN A 263 0.55 0.58 11.29
C ASN A 263 -0.89 0.81 11.77
N MET A 264 -1.80 -0.14 11.52
CA MET A 264 -3.17 -0.06 12.02
C MET A 264 -3.24 -0.09 13.56
N THR A 265 -2.36 -0.86 14.20
CA THR A 265 -2.28 -0.86 15.68
C THR A 265 -1.88 0.52 16.21
N GLN A 266 -0.89 1.16 15.58
CA GLN A 266 -0.47 2.53 15.93
C GLN A 266 -1.60 3.55 15.70
N VAL A 267 -2.32 3.46 14.58
CA VAL A 267 -3.46 4.35 14.28
C VAL A 267 -4.57 4.23 15.32
N VAL A 268 -4.93 3.00 15.70
CA VAL A 268 -5.95 2.73 16.72
C VAL A 268 -5.53 3.26 18.09
N LEU A 269 -4.27 3.06 18.48
CA LEU A 269 -3.74 3.58 19.74
C LEU A 269 -3.52 5.10 19.70
N ARG A 270 -3.41 5.69 18.49
CA ARG A 270 -2.99 7.07 18.21
C ARG A 270 -1.60 7.36 18.76
N ASP A 271 -0.74 6.35 18.66
CA ASP A 271 0.64 6.41 19.15
C ASP A 271 1.57 6.20 17.96
N SER A 272 2.38 7.21 17.67
CA SER A 272 3.37 7.18 16.59
C SER A 272 4.67 6.50 17.00
N GLU A 273 4.86 6.22 18.29
CA GLU A 273 6.05 5.53 18.74
C GLU A 273 6.04 4.09 18.21
N PRO A 274 7.17 3.63 17.61
CA PRO A 274 7.28 2.26 17.19
C PRO A 274 7.03 1.35 18.39
N LEU A 275 6.04 0.47 18.30
CA LEU A 275 5.72 -0.52 19.34
C LEU A 275 6.82 -1.59 19.49
N GLY A 276 7.95 -1.38 18.81
CA GLY A 276 9.10 -2.26 18.75
C GLY A 276 8.76 -3.63 18.21
N MET A 277 7.59 -3.85 17.60
CA MET A 277 7.14 -5.13 17.09
C MET A 277 8.17 -5.66 16.08
N THR A 278 8.47 -6.96 16.17
CA THR A 278 9.48 -7.58 15.31
C THR A 278 8.86 -8.80 14.71
N GLU A 279 8.82 -8.87 13.37
CA GLU A 279 8.50 -10.12 12.70
C GLU A 279 9.53 -11.18 13.14
N ASN A 280 9.08 -12.30 13.69
CA ASN A 280 9.97 -13.42 13.92
C ASN A 280 10.48 -13.91 12.55
N GLN A 281 11.73 -13.61 12.24
CA GLN A 281 12.33 -14.00 10.97
C GLN A 281 12.52 -15.53 10.85
N ASP A 282 12.55 -16.22 12.00
CA ASP A 282 12.73 -17.67 12.10
C ASP A 282 11.39 -18.37 12.38
N ASP A 283 10.66 -18.75 11.33
CA ASP A 283 9.53 -19.69 11.42
C ASP A 283 9.93 -21.02 12.09
N GLN A 284 11.23 -21.33 12.19
CA GLN A 284 11.77 -22.59 12.71
C GLN A 284 12.13 -22.59 14.21
N ASN A 285 12.18 -21.43 14.88
CA ASN A 285 12.69 -21.33 16.26
C ASN A 285 11.65 -20.92 17.31
N ASN A 286 10.36 -21.16 17.07
CA ASN A 286 9.31 -20.93 18.07
C ASN A 286 9.59 -21.62 19.43
N ALA A 287 10.35 -22.73 19.44
CA ALA A 287 10.76 -23.43 20.66
C ALA A 287 11.88 -22.73 21.48
N LYS A 288 12.67 -21.83 20.88
CA LYS A 288 13.82 -21.21 21.55
C LYS A 288 13.49 -19.89 22.25
N LEU A 289 12.31 -19.31 21.97
CA LEU A 289 11.84 -18.06 22.55
C LEU A 289 11.33 -18.21 23.98
N ASP A 290 10.98 -19.40 24.45
CA ASP A 290 10.42 -19.60 25.80
C ASP A 290 11.46 -19.45 26.93
N VAL A 291 12.76 -19.50 26.64
CA VAL A 291 13.82 -19.52 27.67
C VAL A 291 14.37 -18.13 28.00
N GLU A 292 14.27 -17.15 27.08
CA GLU A 292 14.67 -15.74 27.33
C GLU A 292 13.46 -14.81 27.59
N ALA A 293 12.26 -15.38 27.71
CA ALA A 293 10.96 -14.67 27.67
C ALA A 293 10.55 -13.91 28.94
N ASN A 294 11.30 -13.95 30.04
CA ASN A 294 10.79 -13.34 31.28
C ASN A 294 10.72 -11.80 31.23
N ASP A 295 11.46 -11.13 30.34
CA ASP A 295 11.41 -9.67 30.12
C ASP A 295 10.62 -9.28 28.86
N ARG A 296 10.30 -10.25 27.99
CA ARG A 296 9.58 -10.04 26.70
C ARG A 296 8.11 -10.47 26.72
N ARG A 297 7.59 -10.92 27.87
CA ARG A 297 6.23 -11.45 28.04
C ARG A 297 5.11 -10.45 27.73
N GLU A 298 5.40 -9.15 27.64
CA GLU A 298 4.38 -8.14 27.30
C GLU A 298 4.20 -7.91 25.80
N LYS A 299 5.18 -8.29 24.97
CA LYS A 299 5.21 -7.91 23.55
C LYS A 299 4.31 -8.75 22.65
N TYR A 300 4.04 -10.00 23.04
CA TYR A 300 3.18 -10.90 22.29
C TYR A 300 2.19 -11.57 23.23
N ALA A 301 0.96 -11.77 22.78
CA ALA A 301 -0.05 -12.44 23.58
C ALA A 301 -0.99 -13.27 22.71
N TRP A 302 -1.66 -14.24 23.35
CA TRP A 302 -2.61 -15.12 22.68
C TRP A 302 -3.92 -14.38 22.46
N TYR A 303 -4.36 -14.33 21.21
CA TYR A 303 -5.69 -13.92 20.82
C TYR A 303 -6.60 -15.15 20.84
N GLN A 304 -7.71 -15.07 21.56
CA GLN A 304 -8.74 -16.10 21.56
C GLN A 304 -10.12 -15.43 21.65
N LEU A 305 -10.87 -15.49 20.57
CA LEU A 305 -12.28 -15.10 20.51
C LEU A 305 -13.10 -16.35 20.19
N GLY A 306 -14.27 -16.51 20.83
CA GLY A 306 -15.05 -17.74 20.76
C GLY A 306 -15.30 -18.20 19.32
N GLY A 307 -14.84 -19.40 18.97
CA GLY A 307 -15.05 -20.02 17.66
C GLY A 307 -13.88 -19.95 16.67
N THR A 308 -12.80 -19.22 16.97
CA THR A 308 -11.57 -19.22 16.16
C THR A 308 -10.44 -19.96 16.84
N ASP A 309 -9.57 -20.61 16.05
CA ASP A 309 -8.34 -21.19 16.58
C ASP A 309 -7.47 -20.09 17.22
N PRO A 310 -6.92 -20.32 18.42
CA PRO A 310 -6.10 -19.32 19.09
C PRO A 310 -4.78 -19.13 18.35
N PHE A 311 -4.37 -17.87 18.19
CA PHE A 311 -3.08 -17.52 17.58
C PHE A 311 -2.34 -16.49 18.43
N LYS A 312 -1.02 -16.40 18.27
CA LYS A 312 -0.19 -15.44 18.98
C LYS A 312 0.01 -14.19 18.13
N THR A 313 -0.26 -13.01 18.68
CA THR A 313 -0.18 -11.73 17.96
C THR A 313 0.83 -10.77 18.58
N ALA A 314 1.46 -9.94 17.75
CA ALA A 314 2.28 -8.80 18.17
C ALA A 314 1.45 -7.59 18.60
N ALA A 315 0.18 -7.48 18.20
CA ALA A 315 -0.74 -6.44 18.66
C ALA A 315 -1.32 -6.74 20.06
N SER A 316 -0.47 -7.14 21.01
CA SER A 316 -0.87 -7.54 22.37
C SER A 316 -1.66 -6.44 23.11
N TYR A 317 -1.36 -5.17 22.79
CA TYR A 317 -2.04 -4.01 23.34
C TYR A 317 -3.52 -3.96 22.96
N LEU A 318 -3.90 -4.44 21.76
CA LEU A 318 -5.30 -4.42 21.32
C LEU A 318 -6.15 -5.56 21.89
N LEU A 319 -5.55 -6.49 22.64
CA LEU A 319 -6.30 -7.65 23.12
C LEU A 319 -7.45 -7.25 24.06
N PRO A 320 -8.59 -7.96 24.01
CA PRO A 320 -9.74 -7.70 24.90
C PRO A 320 -9.41 -7.80 26.39
N THR A 321 -8.34 -8.50 26.77
CA THR A 321 -7.90 -8.60 28.18
C THR A 321 -7.35 -7.29 28.73
N ARG A 322 -6.76 -6.45 27.88
CA ARG A 322 -6.29 -5.10 28.23
C ARG A 322 -7.31 -4.03 27.84
N ASN A 323 -8.00 -4.27 26.73
CA ASN A 323 -9.02 -3.44 26.10
C ASN A 323 -8.78 -1.91 26.21
N PRO A 324 -7.64 -1.40 25.73
CA PRO A 324 -7.35 0.04 25.81
C PRO A 324 -8.27 0.89 24.92
N CYS A 325 -8.95 0.26 23.96
CA CYS A 325 -9.85 0.90 23.01
C CYS A 325 -11.19 0.15 23.01
N PRO A 326 -12.03 0.24 24.05
CA PRO A 326 -13.29 -0.51 24.11
C PRO A 326 -14.25 -0.21 22.94
N GLU A 327 -14.09 0.93 22.30
CA GLU A 327 -14.90 1.41 21.17
C GLU A 327 -14.47 0.83 19.81
N LEU A 328 -13.31 0.17 19.76
CA LEU A 328 -12.83 -0.45 18.53
C LEU A 328 -13.69 -1.66 18.18
N ASP A 329 -14.19 -1.63 16.95
CA ASP A 329 -14.93 -2.69 16.31
C ASP A 329 -14.26 -4.07 16.52
N PRO A 330 -14.96 -5.06 17.11
CA PRO A 330 -14.38 -6.35 17.45
C PRO A 330 -13.80 -7.12 16.26
N ASP A 331 -14.40 -7.01 15.07
CA ASP A 331 -13.90 -7.71 13.89
C ASP A 331 -12.69 -7.00 13.30
N LEU A 332 -12.70 -5.67 13.29
CA LEU A 332 -11.51 -4.89 12.90
C LEU A 332 -10.33 -5.23 13.81
N ARG A 333 -10.57 -5.25 15.13
CA ARG A 333 -9.58 -5.66 16.14
C ARG A 333 -9.03 -7.06 15.85
N ARG A 334 -9.91 -8.01 15.54
CA ARG A 334 -9.52 -9.38 15.21
C ARG A 334 -8.61 -9.41 13.99
N LEU A 335 -8.99 -8.73 12.91
CA LEU A 335 -8.22 -8.71 11.67
C LEU A 335 -6.85 -8.03 11.83
N ILE A 336 -6.77 -6.92 12.58
CA ILE A 336 -5.49 -6.27 12.90
C ILE A 336 -4.58 -7.22 13.70
N CYS A 337 -5.14 -7.87 14.74
CA CYS A 337 -4.42 -8.87 15.52
C CYS A 337 -3.94 -10.04 14.64
N GLN A 338 -4.77 -10.49 13.70
CA GLN A 338 -4.46 -11.60 12.81
C GLN A 338 -3.40 -11.23 11.77
N CYS A 339 -3.41 -10.02 11.22
CA CYS A 339 -2.35 -9.52 10.34
C CYS A 339 -0.99 -9.48 11.06
N THR A 340 -1.00 -9.15 12.35
CA THR A 340 0.20 -9.15 13.23
C THR A 340 0.46 -10.51 13.90
N ALA A 341 -0.12 -11.60 13.39
CA ALA A 341 0.16 -12.92 13.93
C ALA A 341 1.65 -13.28 13.79
N VAL A 342 2.21 -13.86 14.86
CA VAL A 342 3.63 -14.21 14.95
C VAL A 342 3.98 -15.27 13.92
N ALA A 343 3.15 -16.31 13.80
CA ALA A 343 3.28 -17.31 12.76
C ALA A 343 2.62 -16.80 11.47
N ARG A 344 3.35 -16.88 10.35
CA ARG A 344 2.83 -16.46 9.04
C ARG A 344 1.59 -17.23 8.60
N GLY A 345 1.48 -18.51 8.98
CA GLY A 345 0.32 -19.34 8.64
C GLY A 345 -0.97 -18.93 9.34
N ASP A 346 -0.87 -18.17 10.43
CA ASP A 346 -2.05 -17.68 11.18
C ASP A 346 -2.56 -16.34 10.63
N ARG A 347 -1.75 -15.64 9.84
CA ARG A 347 -2.14 -14.39 9.16
C ARG A 347 -3.18 -14.69 8.07
N PRO A 348 -4.12 -13.77 7.80
CA PRO A 348 -5.15 -14.03 6.82
C PRO A 348 -4.55 -14.08 5.40
N ARG A 349 -5.16 -14.88 4.53
CA ARG A 349 -4.86 -14.83 3.09
C ARG A 349 -5.40 -13.52 2.53
N LEU A 350 -4.55 -12.75 1.87
CA LEU A 350 -4.88 -11.40 1.41
C LEU A 350 -6.06 -11.42 0.44
N ALA A 351 -6.01 -12.28 -0.58
CA ALA A 351 -7.00 -12.34 -1.65
C ALA A 351 -8.33 -12.99 -1.23
N ASP A 352 -8.24 -14.11 -0.53
CA ASP A 352 -9.40 -15.00 -0.33
C ASP A 352 -10.11 -14.77 1.00
N GLN A 353 -9.47 -14.09 1.95
CA GLN A 353 -10.01 -13.88 3.30
C GLN A 353 -10.06 -12.39 3.65
N LEU A 354 -8.91 -11.71 3.69
CA LEU A 354 -8.83 -10.36 4.23
C LEU A 354 -9.58 -9.35 3.36
N LEU A 355 -9.24 -9.25 2.07
CA LEU A 355 -9.83 -8.26 1.16
C LEU A 355 -11.36 -8.39 1.05
N PRO A 356 -11.95 -9.60 0.83
CA PRO A 356 -13.41 -9.76 0.81
C PRO A 356 -14.07 -9.38 2.13
N GLU A 357 -13.44 -9.70 3.27
CA GLU A 357 -14.00 -9.40 4.58
C GLU A 357 -14.02 -7.88 4.85
N VAL A 358 -12.94 -7.17 4.53
CA VAL A 358 -12.88 -5.71 4.66
C VAL A 358 -13.86 -5.02 3.69
N LYS A 359 -13.96 -5.48 2.44
CA LYS A 359 -14.95 -4.98 1.48
C LYS A 359 -16.37 -5.12 2.00
N LYS A 360 -16.70 -6.31 2.54
CA LYS A 360 -18.00 -6.58 3.15
C LYS A 360 -18.25 -5.66 4.35
N ALA A 361 -17.27 -5.49 5.23
CA ALA A 361 -17.39 -4.60 6.38
C ALA A 361 -17.65 -3.14 5.96
N ILE A 362 -16.95 -2.62 4.95
CA ILE A 362 -17.19 -1.25 4.44
C ILE A 362 -18.60 -1.10 3.85
N ALA A 363 -19.10 -2.13 3.15
CA ALA A 363 -20.42 -2.11 2.54
C ALA A 363 -21.57 -2.23 3.56
N GLU A 364 -21.38 -3.02 4.62
CA GLU A 364 -22.43 -3.34 5.59
C GLU A 364 -22.40 -2.50 6.87
N ARG A 365 -21.25 -1.92 7.23
CA ARG A 365 -21.06 -1.15 8.48
C ARG A 365 -21.14 0.34 8.22
N ASP A 366 -22.33 0.78 7.83
CA ASP A 366 -22.67 2.18 7.66
C ASP A 366 -23.02 2.85 9.01
N ALA A 367 -23.49 4.11 8.96
CA ALA A 367 -23.90 4.82 10.16
C ALA A 367 -25.04 4.12 10.91
N ALA A 368 -25.99 3.50 10.19
CA ALA A 368 -27.13 2.82 10.78
C ALA A 368 -26.72 1.53 11.49
N TYR A 369 -25.74 0.80 10.95
CA TYR A 369 -25.12 -0.32 11.65
C TYR A 369 -24.57 0.14 13.02
N TYR A 370 -23.77 1.21 13.05
CA TYR A 370 -23.11 1.68 14.27
C TYR A 370 -24.06 2.33 15.29
N GLU A 371 -25.21 2.85 14.88
CA GLU A 371 -26.26 3.33 15.79
C GLU A 371 -26.81 2.21 16.70
N GLY A 372 -26.82 0.97 16.21
CA GLY A 372 -27.37 -0.18 16.93
C GLY A 372 -26.40 -0.91 17.86
N VAL A 373 -25.13 -0.50 17.94
CA VAL A 373 -24.07 -1.29 18.62
C VAL A 373 -23.65 -0.67 19.94
N ALA A 374 -23.50 -1.50 20.96
CA ALA A 374 -23.29 -1.03 22.34
C ALA A 374 -21.84 -0.60 22.65
N TYR A 375 -20.87 -0.92 21.80
CA TYR A 375 -19.46 -0.67 22.10
C TYR A 375 -18.98 0.73 21.66
N CYS A 376 -19.70 1.44 20.81
CA CYS A 376 -19.32 2.78 20.35
C CYS A 376 -20.51 3.74 20.36
N ASP A 377 -20.23 5.04 20.32
CA ASP A 377 -21.27 6.06 20.14
C ASP A 377 -21.54 6.27 18.65
N GLY A 378 -22.63 5.67 18.14
CA GLY A 378 -23.03 5.73 16.73
C GLY A 378 -23.22 7.15 16.19
N ALA A 379 -23.44 8.15 17.04
CA ALA A 379 -23.51 9.55 16.59
C ALA A 379 -22.20 10.03 15.94
N ASN A 380 -21.06 9.44 16.33
CA ASN A 380 -19.74 9.75 15.79
C ASN A 380 -19.39 8.94 14.53
N GLU A 381 -20.25 8.02 14.12
CA GLU A 381 -20.07 7.17 12.93
C GLU A 381 -20.95 7.65 11.76
N THR A 382 -21.57 8.82 11.84
CA THR A 382 -22.25 9.46 10.69
C THR A 382 -21.23 10.02 9.69
N ASP A 383 -21.59 10.14 8.40
CA ASP A 383 -20.70 10.74 7.38
C ASP A 383 -20.24 12.13 7.80
N ASP A 384 -21.16 12.97 8.27
CA ASP A 384 -20.88 14.31 8.78
C ASP A 384 -19.92 14.30 9.97
N ALA A 385 -20.06 13.34 10.89
CA ALA A 385 -19.16 13.23 12.04
C ALA A 385 -17.74 12.83 11.61
N VAL A 386 -17.62 11.87 10.69
CA VAL A 386 -16.33 11.44 10.13
C VAL A 386 -15.66 12.56 9.36
N LEU A 387 -16.41 13.29 8.53
CA LEU A 387 -15.87 14.43 7.77
C LEU A 387 -15.45 15.58 8.69
N ARG A 388 -16.23 15.90 9.73
CA ARG A 388 -15.83 16.89 10.75
C ARG A 388 -14.60 16.44 11.54
N PHE A 389 -14.45 15.14 11.79
CA PHE A 389 -13.23 14.60 12.40
C PHE A 389 -12.02 14.83 11.48
N LEU A 390 -12.13 14.51 10.19
CA LEU A 390 -11.07 14.73 9.21
C LEU A 390 -10.75 16.21 9.02
N GLU A 391 -11.75 17.11 9.06
CA GLU A 391 -11.51 18.56 9.03
C GLU A 391 -10.66 19.01 10.22
N ARG A 392 -10.95 18.55 11.44
CA ARG A 392 -10.14 18.90 12.63
C ARG A 392 -8.72 18.35 12.57
N VAL A 393 -8.57 17.11 12.12
CA VAL A 393 -7.28 16.40 12.13
C VAL A 393 -6.43 16.83 10.93
N LEU A 394 -6.96 16.78 9.72
CA LEU A 394 -6.17 17.07 8.51
C LEU A 394 -6.26 18.53 8.07
N GLY A 395 -7.19 19.32 8.59
CA GLY A 395 -7.46 20.67 8.07
C GLY A 395 -8.11 20.63 6.68
N LEU A 396 -8.71 19.49 6.31
CA LEU A 396 -9.39 19.35 5.04
C LEU A 396 -10.63 20.24 5.04
N PRO A 397 -10.85 21.05 3.99
CA PRO A 397 -12.09 21.81 3.88
C PRO A 397 -13.27 20.83 3.87
N PRO A 398 -14.43 21.22 4.45
CA PRO A 398 -15.62 20.40 4.32
C PRO A 398 -15.88 20.17 2.82
N PRO A 399 -16.32 18.96 2.41
CA PRO A 399 -16.67 18.73 1.02
C PRO A 399 -17.66 19.81 0.59
N PRO A 400 -17.55 20.34 -0.63
CA PRO A 400 -18.49 21.34 -1.11
C PRO A 400 -19.88 20.80 -0.90
N ALA A 401 -20.70 21.51 -0.11
CA ALA A 401 -22.06 21.09 0.20
C ALA A 401 -22.70 20.67 -1.11
N ALA A 402 -23.12 19.40 -1.21
CA ALA A 402 -23.74 18.87 -2.42
C ALA A 402 -24.78 19.90 -2.84
N ALA A 403 -24.55 20.51 -4.01
CA ALA A 403 -25.31 21.69 -4.42
C ALA A 403 -26.79 21.37 -4.21
N ALA A 404 -27.43 22.10 -3.30
CA ALA A 404 -28.83 21.85 -2.97
C ALA A 404 -29.58 21.74 -4.30
N PRO A 405 -30.39 20.67 -4.51
CA PRO A 405 -31.08 20.49 -5.77
C PRO A 405 -31.79 21.80 -6.07
N SER A 406 -31.39 22.44 -7.17
CA SER A 406 -31.88 23.77 -7.50
C SER A 406 -33.41 23.70 -7.49
N PRO A 407 -34.12 24.56 -6.74
CA PRO A 407 -35.58 24.50 -6.60
C PRO A 407 -36.34 24.77 -7.92
N ASP A 408 -35.63 24.86 -9.04
CA ASP A 408 -36.12 25.25 -10.36
C ASP A 408 -35.97 24.16 -11.43
N GLN A 409 -35.52 22.94 -11.06
CA GLN A 409 -35.71 21.78 -11.93
C GLN A 409 -37.09 21.18 -11.65
N GLY A 410 -38.11 21.77 -12.29
CA GLY A 410 -39.43 21.19 -12.37
C GLY A 410 -39.33 19.71 -12.70
N THR A 411 -40.11 18.91 -11.99
CA THR A 411 -40.19 17.45 -12.16
C THR A 411 -40.26 17.14 -13.67
N PRO A 412 -39.30 16.42 -14.27
CA PRO A 412 -39.42 16.05 -15.66
C PRO A 412 -40.71 15.24 -15.81
N ALA A 413 -41.56 15.65 -16.76
CA ALA A 413 -42.78 14.92 -17.06
C ALA A 413 -42.42 13.45 -17.27
N PRO A 414 -43.21 12.51 -16.72
CA PRO A 414 -42.94 11.09 -16.90
C PRO A 414 -42.85 10.79 -18.41
N PRO A 415 -41.88 9.96 -18.83
CA PRO A 415 -41.75 9.60 -20.24
C PRO A 415 -43.09 9.03 -20.74
N PRO A 416 -43.49 9.34 -21.99
CA PRO A 416 -44.72 8.80 -22.54
C PRO A 416 -44.70 7.28 -22.45
N LEU A 417 -45.79 6.71 -21.95
CA LEU A 417 -45.98 5.27 -21.86
C LEU A 417 -45.68 4.64 -23.24
N PRO A 418 -44.90 3.56 -23.31
CA PRO A 418 -44.69 2.84 -24.56
C PRO A 418 -46.04 2.37 -25.13
N PRO A 419 -46.19 2.32 -26.46
CA PRO A 419 -47.42 1.86 -27.08
C PRO A 419 -47.76 0.45 -26.60
N ALA A 420 -49.03 0.25 -26.26
CA ALA A 420 -49.54 -1.02 -25.75
C ALA A 420 -49.19 -2.17 -26.71
N VAL A 421 -48.49 -3.18 -26.18
CA VAL A 421 -48.23 -4.42 -26.90
C VAL A 421 -49.57 -5.10 -27.18
N PRO A 422 -49.89 -5.47 -28.43
CA PRO A 422 -51.15 -6.14 -28.74
C PRO A 422 -51.22 -7.50 -28.04
N ASN A 423 -52.38 -7.76 -27.45
CA ASN A 423 -52.70 -8.94 -26.66
C ASN A 423 -52.57 -10.22 -27.51
N PRO A 424 -51.72 -11.20 -27.15
CA PRO A 424 -51.47 -12.39 -27.96
C PRO A 424 -52.60 -13.44 -27.91
N ASN A 425 -53.77 -13.12 -27.35
CA ASN A 425 -54.89 -14.07 -27.19
C ASN A 425 -56.08 -13.85 -28.14
N GLU A 426 -55.97 -13.00 -29.17
CA GLU A 426 -56.98 -12.90 -30.23
C GLU A 426 -56.49 -13.48 -31.56
N ALA A 427 -56.42 -14.80 -31.66
CA ALA A 427 -56.58 -15.55 -32.91
C ALA A 427 -56.56 -17.06 -32.65
N ILE A 428 -57.67 -17.62 -32.18
CA ILE A 428 -57.97 -19.04 -32.39
C ILE A 428 -59.17 -19.10 -33.32
N SER A 429 -58.92 -19.44 -34.57
CA SER A 429 -59.94 -19.94 -35.50
C SER A 429 -59.43 -21.23 -36.11
N SER A 430 -60.28 -22.24 -36.03
CA SER A 430 -60.07 -23.66 -36.31
C SER A 430 -59.58 -23.97 -37.73
N PRO A 431 -58.98 -25.16 -37.95
CA PRO A 431 -58.38 -25.54 -39.23
C PRO A 431 -59.38 -26.22 -40.18
N PRO A 432 -59.08 -26.28 -41.49
CA PRO A 432 -59.73 -27.20 -42.39
C PRO A 432 -59.01 -28.56 -42.45
N VAL A 433 -59.83 -29.55 -42.79
CA VAL A 433 -59.62 -30.99 -42.94
C VAL A 433 -58.95 -31.33 -44.29
N GLY A 434 -58.19 -32.43 -44.33
CA GLY A 434 -57.79 -33.17 -45.55
C GLY A 434 -56.32 -33.59 -45.51
N GLU A 435 -56.01 -34.87 -45.22
CA GLU A 435 -55.68 -35.92 -46.22
C GLU A 435 -54.28 -35.74 -46.83
N ASP A 436 -53.38 -36.72 -46.98
CA ASP A 436 -53.29 -38.12 -46.59
C ASP A 436 -51.87 -38.62 -47.00
N PHE A 437 -51.44 -39.79 -46.49
CA PHE A 437 -50.41 -40.70 -47.03
C PHE A 437 -48.89 -40.33 -47.08
N SER A 438 -48.11 -40.98 -46.19
CA SER A 438 -47.11 -42.05 -46.50
C SER A 438 -45.79 -41.94 -45.71
N SER A 439 -45.52 -42.97 -44.90
CA SER A 439 -44.17 -43.38 -44.40
C SER A 439 -43.38 -44.14 -45.51
N PRO A 440 -42.19 -44.77 -45.30
CA PRO A 440 -41.16 -44.81 -44.22
C PRO A 440 -39.72 -44.66 -44.84
N PRO A 441 -38.55 -45.19 -44.32
CA PRO A 441 -38.25 -45.88 -43.06
C PRO A 441 -36.97 -45.48 -42.29
N LEU A 442 -36.87 -46.09 -41.09
CA LEU A 442 -35.74 -46.21 -40.17
C LEU A 442 -34.55 -47.04 -40.69
N GLY A 443 -33.38 -46.81 -40.07
CA GLY A 443 -32.23 -47.72 -39.95
C GLY A 443 -30.91 -46.96 -40.15
N THR A 444 -29.82 -47.07 -39.40
CA THR A 444 -29.32 -48.06 -38.42
C THR A 444 -28.14 -47.42 -37.64
N SER A 445 -27.86 -47.87 -36.41
CA SER A 445 -26.72 -47.46 -35.57
C SER A 445 -25.37 -48.13 -35.99
N PRO A 446 -24.25 -48.04 -35.21
CA PRO A 446 -22.99 -47.38 -35.59
C PRO A 446 -21.82 -48.38 -35.78
N PRO A 447 -20.56 -47.89 -35.90
CA PRO A 447 -19.45 -48.68 -35.38
C PRO A 447 -18.47 -47.92 -34.48
N THR A 448 -18.00 -48.71 -33.52
CA THR A 448 -16.91 -48.57 -32.56
C THR A 448 -15.53 -48.31 -33.19
N GLY A 449 -14.71 -47.49 -32.54
CA GLY A 449 -13.28 -47.34 -32.84
C GLY A 449 -12.46 -46.91 -31.60
N THR A 450 -11.64 -47.83 -31.09
CA THR A 450 -10.68 -47.69 -29.97
C THR A 450 -9.40 -46.91 -30.34
N PRO A 451 -8.59 -46.47 -29.35
CA PRO A 451 -7.63 -45.37 -29.50
C PRO A 451 -6.21 -45.83 -29.88
N SER A 452 -5.53 -45.04 -30.72
CA SER A 452 -4.12 -45.21 -31.06
C SER A 452 -3.20 -44.41 -30.12
N ARG A 453 -2.29 -45.15 -29.49
CA ARG A 453 -1.17 -44.72 -28.64
C ARG A 453 -0.20 -43.77 -29.36
N GLY A 454 0.02 -42.58 -28.80
CA GLY A 454 1.16 -41.71 -29.10
C GLY A 454 2.29 -41.90 -28.09
N ARG A 455 3.42 -42.44 -28.54
CA ARG A 455 4.69 -42.56 -27.80
C ARG A 455 5.31 -41.18 -27.59
N PHE A 456 5.57 -40.79 -26.34
CA PHE A 456 6.59 -39.80 -26.01
C PHE A 456 7.78 -40.51 -25.38
N THR A 457 8.93 -40.46 -26.06
CA THR A 457 10.21 -41.00 -25.59
C THR A 457 10.87 -40.01 -24.64
N ALA A 458 11.07 -40.44 -23.40
CA ALA A 458 11.91 -39.78 -22.42
C ALA A 458 13.38 -39.80 -22.88
N ARG A 459 14.05 -38.63 -22.83
CA ARG A 459 15.51 -38.53 -22.91
C ARG A 459 16.05 -38.38 -21.50
N ALA A 460 16.54 -39.49 -20.96
CA ALA A 460 17.43 -39.52 -19.82
C ALA A 460 18.77 -38.86 -20.19
N ARG A 461 19.28 -37.96 -19.35
CA ARG A 461 20.69 -37.58 -19.33
C ARG A 461 21.28 -38.06 -18.01
N ASP A 462 22.02 -39.15 -18.12
CA ASP A 462 23.06 -39.55 -17.18
C ASP A 462 24.14 -38.45 -17.11
N ARG A 463 24.49 -38.05 -15.89
CA ARG A 463 25.86 -37.63 -15.56
C ARG A 463 26.18 -38.06 -14.14
N ARG A 464 27.02 -39.09 -14.04
CA ARG A 464 27.70 -39.52 -12.83
C ARG A 464 28.83 -38.56 -12.46
N GLU A 465 28.93 -38.34 -11.15
CA GLU A 465 30.12 -38.37 -10.28
C GLU A 465 31.38 -37.60 -10.70
N ALA A 466 31.71 -36.59 -9.90
CA ALA A 466 33.04 -36.45 -9.29
C ALA A 466 32.98 -35.51 -8.07
N SER A 467 33.12 -36.07 -6.86
CA SER A 467 33.62 -35.32 -5.69
C SER A 467 35.08 -34.94 -5.91
N PRO A 468 35.55 -33.87 -5.24
CA PRO A 468 36.46 -34.19 -4.15
C PRO A 468 36.22 -33.40 -2.86
N ASP A 469 36.42 -34.14 -1.79
CA ASP A 469 36.77 -33.76 -0.44
C ASP A 469 37.90 -32.72 -0.40
N ARG A 470 37.74 -31.65 0.40
CA ARG A 470 38.79 -31.11 1.31
C ARG A 470 38.34 -29.92 2.16
N SER A 471 38.58 -30.12 3.45
CA SER A 471 39.11 -29.19 4.46
C SER A 471 38.25 -28.03 4.97
N ALA A 472 37.84 -28.24 6.23
CA ALA A 472 37.67 -27.27 7.30
C ALA A 472 38.52 -25.99 7.19
N GLY A 473 37.85 -24.85 7.34
CA GLY A 473 38.45 -23.52 7.46
C GLY A 473 37.61 -22.66 8.40
N ASP A 474 37.99 -22.72 9.68
CA ASP A 474 37.60 -21.85 10.80
C ASP A 474 37.46 -20.38 10.38
N SER A 475 36.24 -19.84 10.43
CA SER A 475 35.95 -18.42 10.21
C SER A 475 35.28 -17.86 11.45
N ARG A 476 36.13 -17.45 12.39
CA ARG A 476 35.78 -16.73 13.61
C ARG A 476 34.95 -15.48 13.34
N SER A 477 33.79 -15.45 13.99
CA SER A 477 33.25 -14.34 14.78
C SER A 477 33.95 -12.98 14.60
N ARG A 478 33.22 -12.03 14.00
CA ARG A 478 33.30 -10.61 14.34
C ARG A 478 31.89 -9.99 14.34
N TYR A 479 31.10 -10.34 15.35
CA TYR A 479 30.04 -9.45 15.81
C TYR A 479 30.70 -8.32 16.60
N ARG A 480 30.72 -7.11 16.04
CA ARG A 480 31.04 -5.91 16.82
C ARG A 480 29.83 -5.57 17.69
N GLN A 481 30.07 -5.57 19.00
CA GLN A 481 29.23 -4.93 20.01
C GLN A 481 28.90 -3.51 19.57
N ARG A 482 27.60 -3.18 19.51
CA ARG A 482 27.14 -1.81 19.69
C ARG A 482 26.97 -1.62 21.19
N ASP A 483 27.80 -0.76 21.75
CA ASP A 483 27.70 -0.31 23.12
C ASP A 483 26.46 0.57 23.29
N ASN A 484 25.80 0.34 24.42
CA ASN A 484 24.77 1.19 25.00
C ASN A 484 25.32 2.61 25.20
N TYR A 485 24.57 3.62 24.75
CA TYR A 485 24.63 4.95 25.36
C TYR A 485 23.23 5.33 25.83
N GLN A 486 23.17 5.57 27.14
CA GLN A 486 22.07 6.20 27.88
C GLN A 486 21.85 7.64 27.41
#